data_AF-A0A7K1SF77-F1
#
_entry.id   AF-A0A7K1SF77-F1
#
_cell.length_a   1.000
_cell.length_b   1.000
_cell.length_c   1.000
_cell.angle_alpha   90.00
_cell.angle_beta   90.00
_cell.angle_gamma   90.00
#
_symmetry.space_group_name_H-M   'P 1'
#
loop_
_entity.id
_entity.type
_entity.pdbx_description
1 polymer ?
#
loop_
_entity_poly.entity_id
_entity_poly.type
_entity_poly.pdbx_seq_one_letter_code
_entity_poly.pdbx_strand_id
1 'polypeptide(L)'
;MKAMLIAQIRAENNKVQAIQATQEPVSLEAGYERLQKLIWDLKQSGYNYTIVRRVWPRMVNIGNSELRIMRARYQKTLGVKAGLQETADYINVHSQLKEQINQTILLLF
;
A
#
# COMPACT_ATOMS: atom_id res chain seq x y z
N MET A 1 -6.83 -17.11 -17.05
CA MET A 1 -6.10 -16.92 -15.77
C MET A 1 -5.48 -15.53 -15.61
N LYS A 2 -4.69 -14.99 -16.56
CA LYS A 2 -3.98 -13.70 -16.37
C LYS A 2 -4.89 -12.46 -16.20
N ALA A 3 -5.97 -12.36 -16.97
CA ALA A 3 -6.97 -11.30 -16.84
C ALA A 3 -7.67 -11.30 -15.46
N MET A 4 -7.79 -12.47 -14.83
CA MET A 4 -8.38 -12.63 -13.50
C MET A 4 -7.46 -12.06 -12.41
N LEU A 5 -6.14 -12.28 -12.49
CA LEU A 5 -5.17 -11.68 -11.56
C LEU A 5 -5.18 -10.15 -11.64
N ILE A 6 -5.20 -9.58 -12.85
CA ILE A 6 -5.28 -8.13 -13.07
C ILE A 6 -6.56 -7.55 -12.47
N ALA A 7 -7.71 -8.23 -12.65
CA ALA A 7 -8.96 -7.84 -12.02
C ALA A 7 -8.91 -7.92 -10.48
N GLN A 8 -8.30 -8.97 -9.92
CA GLN A 8 -8.11 -9.13 -8.48
C GLN A 8 -7.22 -8.03 -7.89
N ILE A 9 -6.12 -7.68 -8.57
CA ILE A 9 -5.24 -6.57 -8.18
C ILE A 9 -6.02 -5.26 -8.16
N ARG A 10 -6.82 -4.98 -9.19
CA ARG A 10 -7.67 -3.78 -9.24
C ARG A 10 -8.67 -3.75 -8.07
N ALA A 11 -9.36 -4.86 -7.84
CA ALA A 11 -10.34 -4.95 -6.76
C ALA A 11 -9.70 -4.76 -5.39
N GLU A 12 -8.52 -5.35 -5.16
CA GLU A 12 -7.80 -5.19 -3.89
C GLU A 12 -7.26 -3.77 -3.71
N ASN A 13 -6.77 -3.13 -4.77
CA ASN A 13 -6.35 -1.73 -4.71
C ASN A 13 -7.53 -0.81 -4.36
N ASN A 14 -8.71 -1.04 -4.94
CA ASN A 14 -9.91 -0.27 -4.58
C ASN A 14 -10.28 -0.41 -3.10
N LYS A 15 -10.13 -1.61 -2.52
CA LYS A 15 -10.34 -1.82 -1.08
C LYS A 15 -9.31 -1.05 -0.25
N VAL A 16 -8.03 -1.08 -0.63
CA VAL A 16 -6.98 -0.29 0.00
C VAL A 16 -7.31 1.21 -0.06
N GLN A 17 -7.80 1.70 -1.19
CA GLN A 17 -8.21 3.10 -1.35
C GLN A 17 -9.45 3.47 -0.52
N ALA A 18 -10.28 2.51 -0.13
CA ALA A 18 -11.43 2.75 0.74
C ALA A 18 -11.08 2.84 2.25
N ILE A 19 -9.86 2.45 2.66
CA ILE A 19 -9.41 2.51 4.05
C ILE A 19 -9.31 3.98 4.50
N GLN A 20 -9.99 4.34 5.59
CA GLN A 20 -9.94 5.71 6.10
C GLN A 20 -8.61 5.97 6.80
N ALA A 21 -8.04 7.17 6.61
CA ALA A 21 -6.74 7.52 7.18
C ALA A 21 -6.74 7.71 8.71
N THR A 22 -7.91 7.63 9.33
CA THR A 22 -8.12 7.62 10.78
C THR A 22 -8.08 6.20 11.39
N GLN A 23 -8.12 5.16 10.55
CA GLN A 23 -8.07 3.77 11.02
C GLN A 23 -6.65 3.35 11.36
N GLU A 24 -6.50 2.28 12.14
CA GLU A 24 -5.19 1.76 12.52
C GLU A 24 -4.38 1.23 11.31
N PRO A 25 -3.03 1.29 11.38
CA PRO A 25 -2.12 0.78 10.34
C PRO A 25 -2.40 -0.63 9.82
N VAL A 26 -2.90 -1.51 10.71
CA VAL A 26 -3.08 -2.95 10.44
C VAL A 26 -3.93 -3.20 9.20
N SER A 27 -4.97 -2.40 8.98
CA SER A 27 -5.87 -2.56 7.84
C SER A 27 -5.16 -2.28 6.51
N LEU A 28 -4.35 -1.20 6.48
CA LEU A 28 -3.59 -0.82 5.29
C LEU A 28 -2.47 -1.82 5.01
N GLU A 29 -1.78 -2.29 6.04
CA GLU A 29 -0.72 -3.30 5.95
C GLU A 29 -1.24 -4.62 5.38
N ALA A 30 -2.36 -5.12 5.91
CA ALA A 30 -2.95 -6.36 5.42
C ALA A 30 -3.40 -6.24 3.95
N GLY A 31 -3.94 -5.08 3.55
CA GLY A 31 -4.29 -4.81 2.15
C GLY A 31 -3.06 -4.74 1.24
N TYR A 32 -2.01 -4.06 1.69
CA TYR A 32 -0.72 -4.00 0.99
C TYR A 32 -0.10 -5.38 0.81
N GLU A 33 -0.08 -6.23 1.84
CA GLU A 33 0.48 -7.59 1.75
C GLU A 33 -0.27 -8.44 0.72
N ARG A 34 -1.61 -8.33 0.67
CA ARG A 34 -2.41 -9.02 -0.35
C ARG A 34 -2.09 -8.51 -1.75
N LEU A 35 -1.97 -7.19 -1.95
CA LEU A 35 -1.52 -6.61 -3.22
C LEU A 35 -0.14 -7.14 -3.63
N GLN A 36 0.81 -7.15 -2.69
CA GLN A 36 2.17 -7.62 -2.96
C GLN A 36 2.19 -9.09 -3.41
N LYS A 37 1.40 -9.96 -2.76
CA LYS A 37 1.25 -11.37 -3.16
C LYS A 37 0.66 -11.50 -4.56
N LEU A 38 -0.42 -10.77 -4.87
CA LEU A 38 -1.04 -10.82 -6.20
C LEU A 38 -0.09 -10.34 -7.31
N ILE A 39 0.69 -9.30 -7.06
CA ILE A 39 1.70 -8.81 -8.02
C ILE A 39 2.85 -9.79 -8.17
N TRP A 40 3.24 -10.46 -7.09
CA TRP A 40 4.21 -11.55 -7.16
C TRP A 40 3.70 -12.70 -8.04
N ASP A 41 2.46 -13.14 -7.85
CA ASP A 41 1.87 -14.19 -8.67
C ASP A 41 1.77 -13.77 -10.15
N LEU A 42 1.42 -12.50 -10.40
CA LEU A 42 1.44 -11.92 -11.73
C LEU A 42 2.84 -11.95 -12.35
N LYS A 43 3.88 -11.62 -11.57
CA LYS A 43 5.29 -11.71 -11.98
C LYS A 43 5.68 -13.13 -12.36
N GLN A 44 5.32 -14.12 -11.55
CA GLN A 44 5.61 -15.54 -11.82
C GLN A 44 4.89 -16.04 -13.08
N SER A 45 3.72 -15.49 -13.41
CA SER A 45 2.98 -15.85 -14.63
C SER A 45 3.62 -15.37 -15.96
N GLY A 46 4.72 -14.61 -15.88
CA GLY A 46 5.41 -14.03 -17.04
C GLY A 46 4.60 -12.95 -17.77
N TYR A 47 3.57 -12.38 -17.15
CA TYR A 47 2.78 -11.30 -17.74
C TYR A 47 3.60 -10.01 -17.84
N ASN A 48 3.56 -9.39 -19.04
CA ASN A 48 4.17 -8.09 -19.36
C ASN A 48 5.39 -7.76 -18.50
N TYR A 49 6.42 -8.60 -18.65
CA TYR A 49 7.63 -8.61 -17.82
C TYR A 49 8.21 -7.21 -17.61
N THR A 50 8.17 -6.36 -18.63
CA THR A 50 8.65 -4.98 -18.60
C THR A 50 7.91 -4.11 -17.58
N ILE A 51 6.57 -4.20 -17.51
CA ILE A 51 5.78 -3.39 -16.57
C ILE A 51 5.93 -3.93 -15.15
N VAL A 52 5.83 -5.25 -14.96
CA VAL A 52 5.97 -5.84 -13.62
C VAL A 52 7.36 -5.61 -13.04
N ARG A 53 8.40 -5.54 -13.89
CA ARG A 53 9.77 -5.17 -13.48
C ARG A 53 9.89 -3.73 -12.97
N ARG A 54 8.97 -2.82 -13.34
CA ARG A 54 8.89 -1.46 -12.80
C ARG A 54 8.07 -1.40 -11.51
N VAL A 55 6.97 -2.16 -11.44
CA VAL A 55 6.05 -2.16 -10.30
C VAL A 55 6.64 -2.89 -9.09
N TRP A 56 7.27 -4.04 -9.30
CA TRP A 56 7.76 -4.88 -8.20
C TRP A 56 8.77 -4.18 -7.28
N PRO A 57 9.82 -3.50 -7.78
CA PRO A 57 10.77 -2.79 -6.91
C PRO A 57 10.11 -1.66 -6.10
N ARG A 58 9.12 -0.97 -6.67
CA ARG A 58 8.38 0.09 -5.97
C ARG A 58 7.54 -0.46 -4.83
N MET A 59 6.84 -1.57 -5.07
CA MET A 59 6.13 -2.28 -4.00
C MET A 59 7.10 -2.66 -2.88
N VAL A 60 8.21 -3.33 -3.19
CA VAL A 60 9.21 -3.70 -2.17
C VAL A 60 9.69 -2.49 -1.36
N ASN A 61 9.94 -1.34 -2.00
CA ASN A 61 10.34 -0.12 -1.30
C ASN A 61 9.25 0.35 -0.33
N ILE A 62 7.99 0.42 -0.79
CA ILE A 62 6.83 0.76 0.04
C ILE A 62 6.76 -0.13 1.28
N GLY A 63 6.95 -1.44 1.11
CA GLY A 63 6.94 -2.40 2.21
C GLY A 63 8.07 -2.18 3.24
N ASN A 64 9.27 -1.83 2.76
CA ASN A 64 10.46 -1.72 3.60
C ASN A 64 10.56 -0.38 4.36
N SER A 65 10.22 0.74 3.71
CA SER A 65 10.37 2.08 4.29
C SER A 65 9.03 2.66 4.74
N GLU A 66 8.08 2.77 3.81
CA GLU A 66 6.91 3.63 4.00
C GLU A 66 5.93 3.08 5.04
N LEU A 67 5.68 1.76 5.04
CA LEU A 67 4.88 1.13 6.10
C LEU A 67 5.52 1.30 7.48
N ARG A 68 6.86 1.22 7.55
CA ARG A 68 7.59 1.41 8.80
C ARG A 68 7.50 2.86 9.29
N ILE A 69 7.60 3.83 8.39
CA ILE A 69 7.42 5.26 8.70
C ILE A 69 6.00 5.49 9.22
N MET A 70 4.98 4.95 8.55
CA MET A 70 3.59 5.06 9.00
C MET A 70 3.39 4.46 10.40
N ARG A 71 3.88 3.24 10.67
CA ARG A 71 3.83 2.61 12.00
C ARG A 71 4.47 3.48 13.07
N ALA A 72 5.65 4.03 12.78
CA ALA A 72 6.36 4.90 13.71
C ALA A 72 5.58 6.20 14.01
N ARG A 73 4.87 6.75 13.01
CA ARG A 73 3.99 7.92 13.20
C ARG A 73 2.77 7.57 14.05
N TYR A 74 2.14 6.42 13.80
CA TYR A 74 1.03 5.93 14.63
C TYR A 74 1.45 5.72 16.10
N GLN A 75 2.62 5.16 16.36
CA GLN A 75 3.11 4.99 17.73
C GLN A 75 3.26 6.33 18.48
N LYS A 76 3.62 7.42 17.77
CA LYS A 76 3.67 8.76 18.36
C LYS A 76 2.27 9.29 18.70
N THR A 77 1.24 8.94 17.94
CA THR A 77 -0.15 9.34 18.24
C THR A 77 -0.74 8.61 19.44
N LEU A 78 -0.18 7.45 19.81
CA LEU A 78 -0.57 6.71 21.02
C LEU A 78 0.11 7.21 22.30
N GLY A 79 1.10 8.11 22.18
CA GLY A 79 1.82 8.65 23.32
C GLY A 79 0.92 9.51 24.23
N VAL A 80 1.22 9.54 25.53
CA VAL A 80 0.45 10.25 26.58
C VAL A 80 0.32 11.78 26.33
N LYS A 81 1.11 12.35 25.41
CA LYS A 81 1.08 13.76 25.00
C LYS A 81 0.82 13.95 23.51
N ALA A 82 0.21 12.98 22.83
CA ALA A 82 -0.14 13.16 21.42
C ALA A 82 -1.08 14.35 21.27
N GLY A 83 -0.64 15.35 20.52
CA GLY A 83 -1.43 16.52 20.17
C GLY A 83 -2.13 16.36 18.83
N LEU A 84 -2.83 17.41 18.43
CA LEU A 84 -3.45 17.52 17.11
C LEU A 84 -2.42 17.39 15.97
N GLN A 85 -1.17 17.81 16.21
CA GLN A 85 -0.11 17.76 15.22
C GLN A 85 0.32 16.33 14.88
N GLU A 86 0.56 15.48 15.88
CA GLU A 86 0.97 14.09 15.66
C GLU A 86 -0.12 13.30 14.93
N THR A 87 -1.38 13.57 15.26
CA THR A 87 -2.53 12.95 14.61
C THR A 87 -2.65 13.39 13.15
N ALA A 88 -2.47 14.69 12.87
CA ALA A 88 -2.47 15.22 11.50
C ALA A 88 -1.30 14.66 10.67
N ASP A 89 -0.10 14.55 11.27
CA ASP A 89 1.08 13.94 10.65
C ASP A 89 0.81 12.48 10.25
N TYR A 90 0.19 11.70 11.14
CA TYR A 90 -0.18 10.32 10.86
C TYR A 90 -1.18 10.21 9.70
N ILE A 91 -2.27 10.97 9.75
CA ILE A 91 -3.30 10.99 8.70
C ILE A 91 -2.70 11.34 7.34
N ASN A 92 -1.76 12.31 7.31
CA ASN A 92 -1.07 12.71 6.09
C ASN A 92 -0.21 11.57 5.54
N VAL A 93 0.67 10.99 6.37
CA VAL A 93 1.53 9.86 5.96
C VAL A 93 0.70 8.66 5.48
N HIS A 94 -0.38 8.34 6.18
CA HIS A 94 -1.29 7.27 5.76
C HIS A 94 -1.92 7.56 4.39
N SER A 95 -2.37 8.79 4.15
CA SER A 95 -2.97 9.20 2.88
C SER A 95 -1.96 9.20 1.73
N GLN A 96 -0.75 9.71 1.97
CA GLN A 96 0.35 9.68 1.00
C GLN A 96 0.72 8.24 0.61
N LEU A 97 0.79 7.34 1.59
CA LEU A 97 1.10 5.95 1.36
C LEU A 97 0.04 5.26 0.50
N LYS A 98 -1.24 5.49 0.78
CA LYS A 98 -2.33 4.99 -0.06
C LYS A 98 -2.21 5.46 -1.51
N GLU A 99 -1.90 6.73 -1.71
CA GLU A 99 -1.73 7.31 -3.04
C GLU A 99 -0.51 6.71 -3.76
N GLN A 100 0.62 6.53 -3.06
CA GLN A 100 1.81 5.87 -3.62
C GLN A 100 1.53 4.42 -4.04
N ILE A 101 0.78 3.67 -3.21
CA ILE A 101 0.30 2.32 -3.58
C ILE A 101 -0.56 2.41 -4.83
N ASN A 102 -1.56 3.30 -4.85
CA ASN A 102 -2.46 3.47 -5.99
C ASN A 102 -1.70 3.73 -7.30
N GLN A 103 -0.82 4.73 -7.30
CA GLN A 103 -0.01 5.12 -8.45
C GLN A 103 0.89 3.97 -8.92
N THR A 104 1.44 3.20 -7.99
CA THR A 104 2.26 2.03 -8.31
C THR A 104 1.44 0.93 -8.98
N ILE A 105 0.22 0.68 -8.49
CA ILE A 105 -0.69 -0.33 -9.05
C ILE A 105 -1.24 0.10 -10.41
N LEU A 106 -1.54 1.39 -10.60
CA LEU A 106 -2.09 1.91 -11.85
C LEU A 106 -1.19 1.67 -13.06
N LEU A 107 0.14 1.54 -12.86
CA LEU A 107 1.08 1.19 -13.93
C LEU A 107 0.83 -0.18 -14.56
N LEU A 108 0.06 -1.07 -13.92
CA LEU A 108 -0.27 -2.40 -14.42
C LEU A 108 -1.40 -2.41 -15.47
N PHE A 109 -2.08 -1.27 -15.69
CA PHE A 109 -3.23 -1.13 -16.59
C PHE A 109 -2.95 -0.10 -17.68
#